data_AF-A0A1G6LRN5-F1
#
_entry.id   AF-A0A1G6LRN5-F1
#
_cell.length_a   1.000
_cell.length_b   1.000
_cell.length_c   1.000
_cell.angle_alpha   90.00
_cell.angle_beta   90.00
_cell.angle_gamma   90.00
#
_symmetry.space_group_name_H-M   'P 1'
#
loop_
_entity.id
_entity.type
_entity.pdbx_description
1 polymer ?
#
loop_
_entity_poly.entity_id
_entity_poly.type
_entity_poly.pdbx_seq_one_letter_code
_entity_poly.pdbx_strand_id
1 'polypeptide(L)'
;MTPPELRDLVADALALWEVPEGPPRRVAVIEGGVALEGFGLRVLPAAAEDLPIRWWIERPGQRRPCTSVTGLLRGLRNAVGAGEGEARRLRVAGS
;
A
#
# COMPACT_ATOMS: atom_id res chain seq x y z
N MET A 1 7.62 4.88 13.94
CA MET A 1 6.21 4.53 13.64
C MET A 1 6.01 3.10 14.03
N THR A 2 5.06 2.84 14.92
CA THR A 2 4.72 1.50 15.40
C THR A 2 3.80 0.78 14.41
N PRO A 3 3.64 -0.55 14.48
CA PRO A 3 2.69 -1.27 13.61
C PRO A 3 1.23 -0.80 13.74
N PRO A 4 0.70 -0.48 14.94
CA PRO A 4 -0.61 0.16 15.06
C PRO A 4 -0.68 1.50 14.34
N GLU A 5 0.24 2.44 14.59
CA GLU A 5 0.26 3.74 13.90
C GLU A 5 0.31 3.60 12.36
N LEU A 6 1.06 2.60 11.86
CA LEU A 6 1.12 2.30 10.45
C LEU A 6 -0.22 1.75 9.92
N ARG A 7 -0.90 0.88 10.69
CA ARG A 7 -2.25 0.39 10.34
C ARG A 7 -3.24 1.54 10.24
N ASP A 8 -3.24 2.45 11.22
CA ASP A 8 -4.09 3.64 11.27
C ASP A 8 -3.88 4.49 10.01
N LEU A 9 -2.62 4.86 9.75
CA LEU A 9 -2.23 5.65 8.58
C LEU A 9 -2.67 5.01 7.26
N VAL A 10 -2.46 3.70 7.10
CA VAL A 10 -2.83 2.98 5.86
C VAL A 10 -4.34 2.89 5.72
N ALA A 11 -5.08 2.65 6.81
CA ALA A 11 -6.53 2.61 6.79
C ALA A 11 -7.13 3.97 6.37
N ASP A 12 -6.64 5.06 6.96
CA ASP A 12 -7.08 6.41 6.62
C ASP A 12 -6.75 6.76 5.16
N ALA A 13 -5.54 6.41 4.70
CA ALA A 13 -5.14 6.64 3.33
C ALA A 13 -6.04 5.87 2.34
N LEU A 14 -6.36 4.61 2.62
CA LEU A 14 -7.28 3.81 1.80
C LEU A 14 -8.70 4.38 1.77
N ALA A 15 -9.19 4.92 2.88
CA ALA A 15 -10.51 5.56 2.94
C ALA A 15 -10.60 6.83 2.08
N LEU A 16 -9.48 7.52 1.87
CA LEU A 16 -9.38 8.71 1.02
C LEU A 16 -9.13 8.39 -0.45
N TRP A 17 -8.76 7.15 -0.79
CA TRP A 17 -8.43 6.76 -2.15
C TRP A 17 -9.62 6.11 -2.83
N GLU A 18 -9.88 6.50 -4.08
CA GLU A 18 -10.83 5.82 -4.96
C GLU A 18 -10.26 4.48 -5.44
N VAL A 19 -10.25 3.50 -4.54
CA VAL A 19 -9.76 2.15 -4.82
C VAL A 19 -10.88 1.34 -5.50
N PRO A 20 -10.62 0.61 -6.61
CA PRO A 20 -11.63 -0.15 -7.34
C PRO A 20 -12.32 -1.21 -6.48
N GLU A 21 -13.66 -1.29 -6.51
CA GLU A 21 -14.45 -2.26 -5.73
C GLU A 21 -13.93 -3.69 -5.86
N GLY A 22 -14.03 -4.47 -4.78
CA GLY A 22 -13.42 -5.80 -4.69
C GLY A 22 -13.72 -6.50 -3.36
N PRO A 23 -12.92 -7.50 -2.97
CA PRO A 23 -13.10 -8.20 -1.70
C PRO A 23 -12.97 -7.25 -0.50
N PRO A 24 -13.50 -7.63 0.68
CA PRO A 24 -13.42 -6.81 1.88
C PRO A 24 -11.97 -6.40 2.17
N ARG A 25 -11.76 -5.09 2.25
CA ARG A 25 -10.45 -4.47 2.43
C ARG A 25 -10.22 -4.27 3.90
N ARG A 26 -9.36 -5.11 4.49
CA ARG A 26 -9.02 -4.99 5.91
C ARG A 26 -7.55 -4.66 6.04
N VAL A 27 -7.26 -3.65 6.85
CA VAL A 27 -5.89 -3.37 7.31
C VAL A 27 -5.73 -4.00 8.68
N ALA A 28 -4.83 -4.98 8.78
CA ALA A 28 -4.60 -5.73 10.01
C ALA A 28 -3.14 -5.61 10.43
N VAL A 29 -2.90 -5.46 11.73
CA VAL A 29 -1.56 -5.65 12.28
C VAL A 29 -1.25 -7.15 12.25
N ILE A 30 -0.08 -7.50 11.73
CA ILE A 30 0.43 -8.88 11.69
C ILE A 30 1.75 -8.93 12.45
N GLU A 31 2.28 -10.15 12.65
CA GLU A 31 3.62 -10.31 13.19
C GLU A 31 4.62 -9.51 12.33
N GLY A 32 5.32 -8.59 12.99
CA GLY A 32 6.33 -7.78 12.35
C GLY A 32 5.82 -6.73 11.36
N GLY A 33 4.52 -6.44 11.22
CA GLY A 33 4.10 -5.40 10.26
C GLY A 33 2.59 -5.20 10.10
N VAL A 34 2.17 -4.82 8.89
CA VAL A 34 0.77 -4.56 8.53
C VAL A 34 0.41 -5.30 7.25
N ALA A 35 -0.71 -6.01 7.25
CA ALA A 35 -1.30 -6.63 6.07
C ALA A 35 -2.44 -5.78 5.52
N LEU A 36 -2.53 -5.69 4.18
CA LEU A 36 -3.68 -5.15 3.47
C LEU A 36 -4.41 -6.32 2.81
N GLU A 37 -5.33 -6.92 3.57
CA GLU A 37 -6.17 -8.03 3.12
C GLU A 37 -7.08 -7.57 1.98
N GLY A 38 -7.28 -8.44 0.99
CA GLY A 38 -7.96 -8.11 -0.27
C GLY A 38 -7.04 -7.59 -1.37
N PHE A 39 -5.83 -7.12 -1.04
CA PHE A 39 -4.80 -6.71 -2.03
C PHE A 39 -3.62 -7.67 -2.13
N GLY A 40 -3.49 -8.62 -1.21
CA GLY A 40 -2.33 -9.51 -1.15
C GLY A 40 -1.02 -8.74 -0.85
N LEU A 41 -1.12 -7.62 -0.14
CA LEU A 41 0.02 -6.76 0.19
C LEU A 41 0.38 -6.84 1.67
N ARG A 42 1.67 -6.74 1.96
CA ARG A 42 2.20 -6.55 3.32
C ARG A 42 3.14 -5.36 3.35
N VAL A 43 3.18 -4.66 4.48
CA VAL A 43 4.15 -3.62 4.80
C VAL A 43 4.93 -4.09 6.01
N LEU A 44 6.23 -4.32 5.81
CA LEU A 44 7.14 -4.76 6.87
C LEU A 44 8.18 -3.65 7.14
N PRO A 45 8.61 -3.43 8.40
CA PRO A 45 9.76 -2.61 8.69
C PRO A 45 11.00 -3.23 8.06
N ALA A 46 11.92 -2.37 7.64
CA ALA A 46 13.24 -2.81 7.18
C ALA A 46 14.13 -3.19 8.37
N ALA A 47 15.10 -4.08 8.13
CA ALA A 47 16.12 -4.38 9.12
C ALA A 47 17.06 -3.18 9.30
N ALA A 48 17.83 -3.14 10.40
CA ALA A 48 18.77 -2.05 10.63
C ALA A 48 19.86 -1.99 9.54
N GLU A 49 20.22 -3.15 8.99
CA GLU A 49 21.20 -3.27 7.89
C GLU A 49 20.68 -2.76 6.54
N ASP A 50 19.36 -2.61 6.37
CA ASP A 50 18.71 -2.17 5.12
C ASP A 50 18.70 -0.64 4.97
N LEU A 51 19.29 0.13 5.90
CA LEU A 51 19.27 1.58 5.83
C LEU A 51 19.83 2.09 4.48
N PRO A 52 19.17 3.08 3.84
CA PRO A 52 18.17 4.00 4.39
C PRO A 52 16.70 3.54 4.25
N ILE A 53 16.45 2.28 3.92
CA ILE A 53 15.10 1.73 3.76
C ILE A 53 14.44 1.69 5.14
N ARG A 54 13.17 2.11 5.21
CA ARG A 54 12.38 2.10 6.45
C ARG A 54 11.29 1.03 6.42
N TRP A 55 10.71 0.80 5.25
CA TRP A 55 9.70 -0.22 5.03
C TRP A 55 9.90 -0.93 3.71
N TRP A 56 9.39 -2.15 3.66
CA TRP A 56 9.23 -2.95 2.47
C TRP A 56 7.75 -3.14 2.18
N ILE A 57 7.32 -2.82 0.97
CA ILE A 57 6.00 -3.25 0.45
C ILE A 57 6.22 -4.58 -0.24
N GLU A 58 5.53 -5.61 0.21
CA GLU A 58 5.63 -6.97 -0.33
C GLU A 58 4.33 -7.40 -0.99
N ARG A 59 4.48 -8.12 -2.10
CA ARG A 59 3.43 -8.86 -2.79
C ARG A 59 4.03 -10.18 -3.34
N PRO A 60 3.24 -11.14 -3.82
CA PRO A 60 3.78 -12.37 -4.39
C PRO A 60 4.84 -12.08 -5.47
N GLY A 61 6.07 -12.56 -5.24
CA GLY A 61 7.19 -12.43 -6.17
C GLY A 61 7.80 -11.02 -6.31
N GLN A 62 7.36 -10.02 -5.54
CA GLN A 62 7.95 -8.68 -5.60
C GLN A 62 8.03 -8.01 -4.23
N ARG A 63 9.13 -7.30 -4.02
CA ARG A 63 9.39 -6.48 -2.84
C ARG A 63 9.87 -5.10 -3.27
N ARG A 64 9.32 -4.03 -2.69
CA ARG A 64 9.63 -2.64 -3.03
C ARG A 64 10.14 -1.86 -1.81
N PRO A 65 11.31 -1.21 -1.89
CA PRO A 65 11.84 -0.42 -0.79
C PRO A 65 11.13 0.93 -0.66
N CYS A 66 10.91 1.36 0.58
CA CYS A 66 10.34 2.66 0.93
C CYS A 66 11.19 3.33 2.01
N THR A 67 11.75 4.50 1.69
CA THR A 67 12.65 5.26 2.58
C THR A 67 11.93 6.36 3.38
N SER A 68 10.68 6.67 3.03
CA SER A 68 9.86 7.73 3.64
C SER A 68 8.38 7.36 3.66
N VAL A 69 7.61 8.04 4.49
CA VAL A 69 6.14 7.87 4.56
C VAL A 69 5.49 8.20 3.21
N THR A 70 5.91 9.28 2.55
CA THR A 70 5.41 9.65 1.21
C THR A 70 5.72 8.58 0.17
N GLY A 71 6.93 8.01 0.20
CA GLY A 71 7.32 6.91 -0.69
C GLY A 71 6.48 5.65 -0.47
N LEU A 72 6.21 5.32 0.79
CA LEU A 72 5.32 4.24 1.20
C LEU A 72 3.90 4.46 0.67
N LEU A 73 3.28 5.60 0.98
CA LEU A 73 1.91 5.90 0.56
C LEU A 73 1.76 5.91 -0.97
N ARG A 74 2.73 6.48 -1.70
CA ARG A 74 2.75 6.44 -3.17
C ARG A 74 2.87 5.01 -3.70
N GLY A 75 3.74 4.20 -3.08
CA GLY A 75 3.91 2.79 -3.44
C GLY A 75 2.62 1.99 -3.23
N LEU A 76 1.96 2.18 -2.09
CA LEU A 76 0.68 1.55 -1.77
C LEU A 76 -0.44 2.00 -2.70
N ARG A 77 -0.59 3.32 -2.93
CA ARG A 77 -1.59 3.88 -3.84
C ARG A 77 -1.51 3.22 -5.23
N ASN A 78 -0.30 3.08 -5.77
CA ASN A 78 -0.08 2.40 -7.05
C ASN A 78 -0.38 0.89 -6.96
N ALA A 79 0.01 0.23 -5.88
CA ALA A 79 -0.18 -1.21 -5.71
C ALA A 79 -1.66 -1.60 -5.58
N VAL A 80 -2.51 -0.71 -5.04
CA VAL A 80 -3.96 -0.93 -4.93
C VAL A 80 -4.76 -0.41 -6.12
N GLY A 81 -4.11 0.16 -7.15
CA GLY A 81 -4.77 0.70 -8.34
C GLY A 81 -5.63 1.94 -8.06
N ALA A 82 -5.33 2.69 -7.00
CA ALA A 82 -6.10 3.88 -6.63
C ALA A 82 -5.97 5.01 -7.67
N GLY A 83 -7.10 5.45 -8.21
CA GLY A 83 -7.16 6.47 -9.27
C GLY A 83 -7.04 5.93 -10.69
N GLU A 84 -6.99 4.62 -10.90
CA GLU A 84 -6.96 4.03 -12.25
C GLU A 84 -8.32 4.08 -12.97
N GLY A 85 -9.43 4.15 -12.22
CA GLY A 85 -10.80 4.16 -12.77
C GLY A 85 -11.14 5.40 -13.62
N GLU A 86 -10.51 6.55 -13.34
CA GLU A 86 -10.69 7.77 -14.12
C GLU A 86 -9.74 7.79 -15.35
N ALA A 87 -8.48 7.38 -15.15
CA ALA A 87 -7.50 7.25 -16.23
C ALA A 87 -7.88 6.21 -17.30
N ARG A 88 -8.58 5.13 -16.92
CA ARG A 88 -9.06 4.11 -17.86
C ARG A 88 -10.28 4.59 -18.66
N ARG A 89 -11.20 5.34 -18.04
CA ARG A 89 -12.36 5.95 -18.74
C ARG A 89 -11.92 6.98 -19.78
N LEU A 90 -10.92 7.80 -19.46
CA LEU A 90 -10.36 8.77 -20.40
C LEU A 90 -9.70 8.13 -21.63
N ARG A 91 -9.12 6.92 -21.52
CA ARG A 91 -8.53 6.22 -22.66
C ARG A 91 -9.56 5.60 -23.60
N VAL A 92 -10.72 5.17 -23.10
CA VAL A 92 -11.79 4.58 -23.92
C VAL A 92 -12.57 5.65 -24.69
N ALA A 93 -12.66 6.87 -24.17
CA ALA A 93 -13.32 7.98 -24.85
C ALA A 93 -12.47 8.62 -25.98
N GLY A 94 -11.21 8.18 -26.16
CA GLY A 94 -10.27 8.70 -27.16
C GLY A 94 -9.88 7.71 -28.26
N SER A 95 -10.58 6.57 -28.38
CA SER A 95 -10.34 5.53 -29.38
C SER A 95 -11.54 5.33 -30.30
#